data_AF-A0A3S5CVD4-F1
#
_entry.id   AF-A0A3S5CVD4-F1
#
_cell.length_a   1.000
_cell.length_b   1.000
_cell.length_c   1.000
_cell.angle_alpha   90.00
_cell.angle_beta   90.00
_cell.angle_gamma   90.00
#
_symmetry.space_group_name_H-M   'P 1'
#
loop_
_entity.id
_entity.type
_entity.pdbx_description
1 polymer ?
#
loop_
_entity_poly.entity_id
_entity_poly.type
_entity_poly.pdbx_seq_one_letter_code
_entity_poly.pdbx_strand_id
1 'polypeptide(L)'
;MTKRILGFSYIMDRRFSLFLSRKSVRALTPEQRLSRVLPYLPCEIEGCKCASWKSDDTDSYDIKNFQCRNCRHQHFDLSSCYFDDWMSFKAVNLVEDLESLYSMCFAEKDIDTRQLYFCLFKKVNKALFIKGKPQVEDSPPFERPCINTAIRNVLLHKFCQNPKHTKFYLEIGRLIIAFINIWKLEYPKNSKKRYENETGYKLIYMRSVNFVIN
;
A
#
# COMPACT_ATOMS: atom_id res chain seq x y z
N MET A 1 -0.89 12.86 27.49
CA MET A 1 0.28 12.45 26.68
C MET A 1 0.31 10.95 26.36
N THR A 2 -0.25 10.08 27.21
CA THR A 2 -0.25 8.61 27.07
C THR A 2 -1.04 8.02 25.88
N LYS A 3 -2.15 8.65 25.45
CA LYS A 3 -2.92 8.19 24.26
C LYS A 3 -2.16 8.29 22.93
N ARG A 4 -1.18 9.19 22.81
CA ARG A 4 -0.39 9.38 21.57
C ARG A 4 0.71 8.33 21.41
N ILE A 5 1.23 7.77 22.50
CA ILE A 5 2.26 6.73 22.48
C ILE A 5 1.65 5.37 22.07
N LEU A 6 0.41 5.09 22.48
CA LEU A 6 -0.31 3.88 22.06
C LEU A 6 -0.65 3.87 20.56
N GLY A 7 -0.93 5.05 19.97
CA GLY A 7 -1.10 5.19 18.52
C GLY A 7 0.20 4.94 17.74
N PHE A 8 1.36 5.26 18.32
CA PHE A 8 2.69 4.99 17.75
C PHE A 8 3.00 3.49 17.67
N SER A 9 2.64 2.73 18.71
CA SER A 9 2.82 1.27 18.77
C SER A 9 2.04 0.56 17.67
N TYR A 10 0.78 0.93 17.43
CA TYR A 10 -0.09 0.27 16.44
C TYR A 10 0.28 0.53 14.98
N ILE A 11 0.92 1.67 14.68
CA ILE A 11 1.26 2.11 13.32
C ILE A 11 2.60 1.52 12.86
N MET A 12 3.59 1.49 13.77
CA MET A 12 4.81 0.71 13.55
C MET A 12 4.43 -0.73 13.26
N ASP A 13 3.50 -1.29 14.02
CA ASP A 13 3.06 -2.67 13.89
C ASP A 13 2.54 -3.01 12.48
N ARG A 14 1.67 -2.20 11.86
CA ARG A 14 1.09 -2.54 10.54
C ARG A 14 1.97 -2.26 9.32
N ARG A 15 2.68 -1.12 9.26
CA ARG A 15 3.64 -0.87 8.16
C ARG A 15 4.80 -1.86 8.23
N PHE A 16 5.25 -2.17 9.44
CA PHE A 16 6.23 -3.23 9.68
C PHE A 16 5.64 -4.60 9.36
N SER A 17 4.37 -4.88 9.70
CA SER A 17 3.70 -6.13 9.33
C SER A 17 3.54 -6.29 7.83
N LEU A 18 3.18 -5.24 7.08
CA LEU A 18 3.14 -5.28 5.61
C LEU A 18 4.55 -5.48 5.03
N PHE A 19 5.55 -4.81 5.58
CA PHE A 19 6.94 -5.00 5.20
C PHE A 19 7.45 -6.43 5.50
N LEU A 20 7.07 -7.01 6.64
CA LEU A 20 7.38 -8.38 7.02
C LEU A 20 6.60 -9.39 6.16
N SER A 21 5.33 -9.12 5.86
CA SER A 21 4.49 -9.93 4.97
C SER A 21 5.11 -9.98 3.57
N ARG A 22 5.47 -8.83 3.00
CA ARG A 22 6.18 -8.72 1.72
C ARG A 22 7.55 -9.42 1.71
N LYS A 23 8.23 -9.55 2.85
CA LYS A 23 9.44 -10.38 2.99
C LYS A 23 9.11 -11.88 3.00
N SER A 24 8.04 -12.29 3.69
CA SER A 24 7.59 -13.68 3.75
C SER A 24 7.03 -14.19 2.41
N VAL A 25 6.44 -13.32 1.59
CA VAL A 25 5.97 -13.64 0.23
C VAL A 25 7.09 -14.16 -0.67
N ARG A 26 8.32 -13.67 -0.48
CA ARG A 26 9.48 -14.13 -1.25
C ARG A 26 9.89 -15.57 -0.93
N ALA A 27 9.45 -16.10 0.22
CA ALA A 27 9.70 -17.47 0.64
C ALA A 27 8.62 -18.45 0.16
N LEU A 28 7.53 -17.97 -0.46
CA LEU A 28 6.45 -18.82 -0.96
C LEU A 28 6.87 -19.58 -2.22
N THR A 29 6.43 -20.83 -2.32
CA THR A 29 6.56 -21.61 -3.55
C THR A 29 5.68 -21.01 -4.66
N PRO A 30 5.97 -21.26 -5.95
CA PRO A 30 5.14 -20.79 -7.06
C PRO A 30 3.66 -21.17 -6.91
N GLU A 31 3.37 -22.37 -6.40
CA GLU A 31 2.01 -22.90 -6.23
C GLU A 31 1.24 -22.14 -5.14
N GLN A 32 1.92 -21.79 -4.05
CA GLN A 32 1.34 -20.97 -2.97
C GLN A 32 1.06 -19.54 -3.42
N ARG A 33 1.89 -18.99 -4.33
CA ARG A 33 1.63 -17.68 -4.93
C ARG A 33 0.44 -17.73 -5.87
N LEU A 34 0.34 -18.78 -6.68
CA LEU A 34 -0.79 -19.03 -7.57
C LEU A 34 -2.11 -19.12 -6.80
N SER A 35 -2.18 -19.97 -5.77
CA SER A 35 -3.41 -20.16 -4.99
C SER A 35 -3.89 -18.87 -4.31
N ARG A 36 -2.98 -17.96 -3.95
CA ARG A 36 -3.32 -16.64 -3.42
C ARG A 36 -3.85 -15.68 -4.47
N VAL A 37 -3.32 -15.71 -5.69
CA VAL A 37 -3.65 -14.73 -6.74
C VAL A 37 -4.89 -15.14 -7.53
N LEU A 38 -5.06 -16.44 -7.84
CA LEU A 38 -6.13 -16.95 -8.71
C LEU A 38 -7.55 -16.52 -8.31
N PRO A 39 -7.95 -16.49 -7.02
CA PRO A 39 -9.29 -16.06 -6.62
C PRO A 39 -9.64 -14.63 -7.07
N TYR A 40 -8.64 -13.80 -7.35
CA TYR A 40 -8.80 -12.42 -7.77
C TYR A 40 -8.73 -12.22 -9.29
N LEU A 41 -8.50 -13.28 -10.07
CA LEU A 41 -8.37 -13.20 -11.52
C LEU A 41 -9.61 -13.73 -12.26
N PRO A 42 -10.09 -13.00 -13.29
CA PRO A 42 -11.13 -13.49 -14.17
C PRO A 42 -10.61 -14.62 -15.07
N CYS A 43 -11.53 -15.36 -15.68
CA CYS A 43 -11.17 -16.30 -16.73
C CYS A 43 -10.84 -15.55 -18.02
N GLU A 44 -9.74 -15.95 -18.67
CA GLU A 44 -9.27 -15.32 -19.93
C GLU A 44 -9.75 -16.04 -21.20
N ILE A 45 -10.50 -17.14 -21.06
CA ILE A 45 -11.05 -17.88 -22.19
C ILE A 45 -12.16 -17.05 -22.86
N GLU A 46 -12.07 -16.89 -24.18
CA GLU A 46 -13.06 -16.16 -24.97
C GLU A 46 -14.49 -16.70 -24.74
N GLY A 47 -15.42 -15.79 -24.46
CA GLY A 47 -16.81 -16.13 -24.17
C GLY A 47 -17.10 -16.57 -22.72
N CYS A 48 -16.08 -16.81 -21.90
CA CYS A 48 -16.27 -17.14 -20.48
C CYS A 48 -16.55 -15.88 -19.64
N LYS A 49 -17.60 -15.92 -18.81
CA LYS A 49 -17.97 -14.82 -17.88
C LYS A 49 -17.56 -15.08 -16.42
N CYS A 50 -16.66 -16.03 -16.19
CA CYS A 50 -16.23 -16.37 -14.84
C CYS A 50 -15.34 -15.28 -14.26
N ALA A 51 -15.79 -14.61 -13.21
CA ALA A 51 -15.11 -13.45 -12.63
C ALA A 51 -13.99 -13.79 -11.63
N SER A 52 -14.00 -14.99 -11.07
CA SER A 52 -13.07 -15.41 -10.02
C SER A 52 -12.83 -16.91 -10.08
N TRP A 53 -11.58 -17.33 -9.96
CA TRP A 53 -11.25 -18.75 -9.82
C TRP A 53 -11.72 -19.30 -8.47
N LYS A 54 -12.17 -20.56 -8.45
CA LYS A 54 -12.51 -21.30 -7.23
C LYS A 54 -11.92 -22.70 -7.30
N SER A 55 -11.33 -23.17 -6.21
CA SER A 55 -10.88 -24.56 -6.05
C SER A 55 -12.09 -25.50 -5.93
N ASP A 56 -11.96 -26.71 -6.47
CA ASP A 56 -12.66 -27.88 -5.93
C ASP A 56 -11.82 -28.33 -4.72
N ASP A 57 -12.46 -28.48 -3.56
CA ASP A 57 -11.84 -28.58 -2.21
C ASP A 57 -11.01 -29.85 -1.94
N THR A 58 -10.26 -30.38 -2.91
CA THR A 58 -9.28 -31.44 -2.70
C THR A 58 -7.90 -30.82 -2.51
N ASP A 59 -7.30 -31.04 -1.34
CA ASP A 59 -5.97 -30.54 -0.89
C ASP A 59 -4.76 -30.88 -1.78
N SER A 60 -4.97 -31.28 -3.04
CA SER A 60 -3.90 -31.49 -4.01
C SER A 60 -3.52 -30.15 -4.66
N TYR A 61 -2.39 -29.61 -4.21
CA TYR A 61 -1.66 -28.52 -4.89
C TYR A 61 -1.03 -28.99 -6.21
N ASP A 62 -1.70 -29.87 -6.95
CA ASP A 62 -1.22 -30.37 -8.23
C ASP A 62 -1.44 -29.30 -9.30
N ILE A 63 -0.33 -28.76 -9.81
CA ILE A 63 -0.25 -27.68 -10.81
C ILE A 63 -1.09 -28.01 -12.05
N LYS A 64 -1.30 -29.30 -12.35
CA LYS A 64 -2.07 -29.75 -13.51
C LYS A 64 -3.59 -29.60 -13.33
N ASN A 65 -4.08 -29.42 -12.11
CA ASN A 65 -5.51 -29.46 -11.77
C ASN A 65 -6.11 -28.11 -11.31
N PHE A 66 -5.45 -26.97 -11.55
CA PHE A 66 -6.02 -25.64 -11.27
C PHE A 66 -7.18 -25.24 -12.23
N GLN A 67 -8.08 -26.17 -12.53
CA GLN A 67 -9.33 -25.87 -13.21
C GLN A 67 -10.26 -25.17 -12.23
N CYS A 68 -10.89 -24.10 -12.70
CA CYS A 68 -11.88 -23.39 -11.91
C CYS A 68 -13.13 -24.26 -11.75
N ARG A 69 -13.59 -24.45 -10.51
CA ARG A 69 -14.84 -25.17 -10.21
C ARG A 69 -16.07 -24.62 -10.97
N ASN A 70 -16.11 -23.31 -11.22
CA ASN A 70 -17.26 -22.67 -11.85
C ASN A 70 -17.31 -22.84 -13.38
N CYS A 71 -16.17 -22.71 -14.06
CA CYS A 71 -16.12 -22.70 -15.53
C CYS A 71 -15.30 -23.84 -16.13
N ARG A 72 -14.64 -24.66 -15.30
CA ARG A 72 -13.72 -25.75 -15.67
C ARG A 72 -12.55 -25.31 -16.54
N HIS A 73 -12.29 -24.01 -16.60
CA HIS A 73 -11.18 -23.42 -17.33
C HIS A 73 -10.01 -23.13 -16.41
N GLN A 74 -8.81 -23.11 -16.98
CA GLN A 74 -7.66 -22.50 -16.34
C GLN A 74 -7.76 -20.98 -16.53
N HIS A 75 -7.66 -20.23 -15.42
CA HIS A 75 -7.73 -18.75 -15.45
C HIS A 75 -6.38 -18.10 -15.77
N PHE A 76 -5.36 -18.90 -16.07
CA PHE A 76 -3.98 -18.45 -16.25
C PHE A 76 -3.28 -19.34 -17.26
N ASP A 77 -2.28 -18.76 -17.92
CA ASP A 77 -1.43 -19.45 -18.88
C ASP A 77 -0.02 -19.62 -18.30
N LEU A 78 0.31 -20.86 -17.91
CA LEU A 78 1.63 -21.26 -17.40
C LEU A 78 2.74 -21.18 -18.45
N SER A 79 2.39 -21.15 -19.74
CA SER A 79 3.38 -21.14 -20.82
C SER A 79 3.99 -19.75 -21.06
N SER A 80 3.41 -18.71 -20.46
CA SER A 80 3.87 -17.33 -20.60
C SER A 80 4.94 -16.97 -19.56
N CYS A 81 6.19 -16.77 -20.00
CA CYS A 81 7.27 -16.23 -19.15
C CYS A 81 6.92 -14.86 -18.54
N TYR A 82 6.07 -14.07 -19.20
CA TYR A 82 5.57 -12.80 -18.69
C TYR A 82 4.65 -12.97 -17.48
N PHE A 83 3.82 -14.01 -17.49
CA PHE A 83 2.93 -14.31 -16.38
C PHE A 83 3.74 -14.66 -15.13
N ASP A 84 4.84 -15.40 -15.28
CA ASP A 84 5.66 -15.83 -14.16
C ASP A 84 6.35 -14.65 -13.42
N ASP A 85 6.91 -13.69 -14.17
CA ASP A 85 7.53 -12.48 -13.59
C ASP A 85 6.52 -11.56 -12.91
N TRP A 86 5.37 -11.35 -13.56
CA TRP A 86 4.31 -10.50 -13.00
C TRP A 86 3.67 -11.15 -11.76
N MET A 87 3.41 -12.45 -11.82
CA MET A 87 2.84 -13.23 -10.72
C MET A 87 3.79 -13.27 -9.53
N SER A 88 5.06 -13.57 -9.76
CA SER A 88 6.05 -13.82 -8.70
C SER A 88 6.25 -12.64 -7.76
N PHE A 89 6.13 -11.41 -8.25
CA PHE A 89 6.45 -10.21 -7.46
C PHE A 89 5.38 -9.13 -7.45
N LYS A 90 4.52 -9.01 -8.46
CA LYS A 90 3.56 -7.90 -8.53
C LYS A 90 2.17 -8.33 -8.07
N ALA A 91 1.66 -9.44 -8.59
CA ALA A 91 0.31 -9.88 -8.30
C ALA A 91 0.10 -10.20 -6.80
N VAL A 92 1.04 -10.92 -6.19
CA VAL A 92 0.94 -11.26 -4.76
C VAL A 92 0.94 -10.01 -3.87
N ASN A 93 1.80 -9.02 -4.16
CA ASN A 93 1.82 -7.76 -3.42
C ASN A 93 0.51 -6.98 -3.58
N LEU A 94 -0.07 -6.96 -4.79
CA LEU A 94 -1.36 -6.32 -5.02
C LEU A 94 -2.49 -7.02 -4.24
N VAL A 95 -2.45 -8.35 -4.11
CA VAL A 95 -3.40 -9.11 -3.28
C VAL A 95 -3.24 -8.75 -1.81
N GLU A 96 -2.01 -8.69 -1.29
CA GLU A 96 -1.77 -8.25 0.10
C GLU A 96 -2.28 -6.83 0.34
N ASP A 97 -2.06 -5.93 -0.61
CA ASP A 97 -2.55 -4.56 -0.55
C ASP A 97 -4.08 -4.52 -0.56
N LEU A 98 -4.75 -5.36 -1.38
CA LEU A 98 -6.22 -5.50 -1.40
C LEU A 98 -6.79 -5.99 -0.08
N GLU A 99 -6.24 -7.05 0.50
CA GLU A 99 -6.70 -7.62 1.77
C GLU A 99 -6.50 -6.63 2.92
N SER A 100 -5.40 -5.89 2.88
CA SER A 100 -5.09 -4.82 3.83
C SER A 100 -6.06 -3.65 3.69
N LEU A 101 -6.33 -3.20 2.46
CA LEU A 101 -7.30 -2.16 2.15
C LEU A 101 -8.71 -2.56 2.57
N TYR A 102 -9.10 -3.80 2.34
CA TYR A 102 -10.39 -4.33 2.79
C TYR A 102 -10.51 -4.29 4.31
N SER A 103 -9.49 -4.77 5.01
CA SER A 103 -9.42 -4.73 6.48
C SER A 103 -9.47 -3.30 7.03
N MET A 104 -8.77 -2.36 6.37
CA MET A 104 -8.81 -0.94 6.72
C MET A 104 -10.18 -0.32 6.46
N CYS A 105 -10.82 -0.61 5.32
CA CYS A 105 -12.18 -0.15 5.03
C CYS A 105 -13.17 -0.59 6.11
N PHE A 106 -13.08 -1.85 6.53
CA PHE A 106 -13.99 -2.43 7.52
C PHE A 106 -13.77 -1.85 8.93
N ALA A 107 -12.51 -1.66 9.33
CA ALA A 107 -12.16 -1.13 10.65
C ALA A 107 -12.32 0.41 10.77
N GLU A 108 -12.37 1.14 9.65
CA GLU A 108 -12.39 2.60 9.64
C GLU A 108 -13.75 3.16 10.04
N LYS A 109 -13.74 4.06 11.02
CA LYS A 109 -14.92 4.72 11.58
C LYS A 109 -15.23 6.04 10.88
N ASP A 110 -14.22 6.69 10.32
CA ASP A 110 -14.39 7.92 9.58
C ASP A 110 -14.89 7.67 8.15
N ILE A 111 -16.05 8.22 7.80
CA ILE A 111 -16.71 7.96 6.52
C ILE A 111 -15.87 8.44 5.35
N ASP A 112 -15.30 9.64 5.44
CA ASP A 112 -14.47 10.23 4.39
C ASP A 112 -13.22 9.37 4.17
N THR A 113 -12.54 8.97 5.23
CA THR A 113 -11.36 8.10 5.16
C THR A 113 -11.70 6.72 4.62
N ARG A 114 -12.83 6.14 5.02
CA ARG A 114 -13.30 4.84 4.49
C ARG A 114 -13.58 4.91 3.00
N GLN A 115 -14.15 6.01 2.50
CA GLN A 115 -14.35 6.21 1.06
C GLN A 115 -13.00 6.28 0.31
N LEU A 116 -11.97 6.88 0.90
CA LEU A 116 -10.62 6.88 0.32
C LEU A 116 -10.03 5.48 0.23
N TYR A 117 -10.11 4.69 1.31
CA TYR A 117 -9.67 3.28 1.28
C TYR A 117 -10.43 2.48 0.23
N PHE A 118 -11.74 2.70 0.08
CA PHE A 118 -12.53 2.02 -0.94
C PHE A 118 -12.17 2.44 -2.36
N CYS A 119 -11.83 3.72 -2.57
CA CYS A 119 -11.32 4.21 -3.86
C CYS A 119 -9.97 3.55 -4.20
N LEU A 120 -9.04 3.48 -3.25
CA LEU A 120 -7.77 2.78 -3.41
C LEU A 120 -7.97 1.29 -3.68
N PHE A 121 -8.87 0.63 -2.95
CA PHE A 121 -9.24 -0.77 -3.16
C PHE A 121 -9.68 -1.01 -4.62
N LYS A 122 -10.57 -0.17 -5.16
CA LYS A 122 -10.98 -0.25 -6.56
C LYS A 122 -9.82 -0.09 -7.54
N LYS A 123 -8.88 0.82 -7.27
CA LYS A 123 -7.70 1.06 -8.12
C LYS A 123 -6.75 -0.13 -8.13
N VAL A 124 -6.45 -0.70 -6.96
CA VAL A 124 -5.61 -1.89 -6.84
C VAL A 124 -6.30 -3.10 -7.48
N ASN A 125 -7.60 -3.29 -7.28
CA ASN A 125 -8.36 -4.40 -7.85
C ASN A 125 -8.38 -4.32 -9.39
N LYS A 126 -8.58 -3.11 -9.94
CA LYS A 126 -8.48 -2.87 -11.38
C LYS A 126 -7.08 -3.18 -11.91
N ALA A 127 -6.03 -2.78 -11.18
CA ALA A 127 -4.64 -3.07 -11.57
C ALA A 127 -4.35 -4.57 -11.62
N LEU A 128 -4.86 -5.32 -10.64
CA LEU A 128 -4.77 -6.78 -10.61
C LEU A 128 -5.52 -7.42 -11.79
N PHE A 129 -6.74 -6.96 -12.06
CA PHE A 129 -7.58 -7.44 -13.17
C PHE A 129 -6.93 -7.25 -14.55
N ILE A 130 -6.34 -6.08 -14.81
CA ILE A 130 -5.68 -5.78 -16.11
C ILE A 130 -4.20 -6.17 -16.16
N LYS A 131 -3.67 -6.81 -15.09
CA LYS A 131 -2.24 -7.09 -14.91
C LYS A 131 -1.33 -5.85 -15.02
N GLY A 132 -1.85 -4.69 -14.64
CA GLY A 132 -1.21 -3.38 -14.79
C GLY A 132 -0.65 -2.80 -13.49
N LYS A 133 -0.24 -1.53 -13.55
CA LYS A 133 0.14 -0.75 -12.36
C LYS A 133 -1.05 0.09 -11.86
N PRO A 134 -1.27 0.19 -10.54
CA PRO A 134 -2.28 1.08 -9.99
C PRO A 134 -1.94 2.54 -10.35
N GLN A 135 -2.92 3.26 -10.89
CA GLN A 135 -2.75 4.65 -11.33
C GLN A 135 -3.03 5.61 -10.16
N VAL A 136 -2.07 6.48 -9.88
CA VAL A 136 -2.21 7.60 -8.93
C VAL A 136 -2.30 8.89 -9.73
N GLU A 137 -3.43 9.59 -9.63
CA GLU A 137 -3.75 10.77 -10.46
C GLU A 137 -2.76 11.92 -10.25
N ASP A 138 -2.43 12.19 -8.98
CA ASP A 138 -1.49 13.25 -8.59
C ASP A 138 -0.23 12.60 -8.00
N SER A 139 0.85 12.58 -8.78
CA SER A 139 2.15 12.07 -8.32
C SER A 139 2.96 13.17 -7.61
N PRO A 140 3.75 12.83 -6.58
CA PRO A 140 4.60 13.79 -5.88
C PRO A 140 5.74 14.25 -6.81
N PRO A 141 6.35 15.43 -6.57
CA PRO A 141 6.18 16.28 -5.38
C PRO A 141 5.00 17.25 -5.48
N PHE A 142 4.27 17.43 -4.37
CA PHE A 142 3.13 18.36 -4.27
C PHE A 142 3.52 19.80 -3.95
N GLU A 143 4.71 19.99 -3.36
CA GLU A 143 5.23 21.29 -2.95
C GLU A 143 6.75 21.31 -3.11
N ARG A 144 7.30 22.49 -3.41
CA ARG A 144 8.75 22.72 -3.48
C ARG A 144 9.12 23.98 -2.70
N PRO A 145 10.23 23.97 -1.93
CA PRO A 145 11.10 22.82 -1.66
C PRO A 145 10.40 21.75 -0.80
N CYS A 146 10.76 20.48 -0.96
CA CYS A 146 10.21 19.43 -0.10
C CYS A 146 10.75 19.54 1.33
N ILE A 147 10.07 18.91 2.29
CA ILE A 147 10.44 18.94 3.72
C ILE A 147 11.91 18.54 3.94
N ASN A 148 12.38 17.48 3.26
CA ASN A 148 13.78 17.05 3.35
C ASN A 148 14.76 18.15 2.92
N THR A 149 14.47 18.84 1.81
CA THR A 149 15.29 19.95 1.33
C THR A 149 15.25 21.13 2.28
N ALA A 150 14.07 21.48 2.81
CA ALA A 150 13.92 22.56 3.78
C ALA A 150 14.74 22.27 5.06
N ILE A 151 14.63 21.06 5.62
CA ILE A 151 15.41 20.62 6.78
C ILE A 151 16.90 20.66 6.47
N ARG A 152 17.33 20.14 5.31
CA ARG A 152 18.73 20.20 4.88
C ARG A 152 19.26 21.63 4.85
N ASN A 153 18.49 22.56 4.30
CA ASN A 153 18.91 23.96 4.20
C ASN A 153 19.03 24.62 5.58
N VAL A 154 18.10 24.34 6.51
CA VAL A 154 18.19 24.80 7.90
C VAL A 154 19.45 24.24 8.58
N LEU A 155 19.74 22.95 8.38
CA LEU A 155 20.92 22.31 8.95
C LEU A 155 22.22 22.91 8.40
N LEU A 156 22.31 23.12 7.08
CA LEU A 156 23.45 23.76 6.42
C LEU A 156 23.71 25.17 6.99
N HIS A 157 22.66 25.98 7.14
CA HIS A 157 22.76 27.30 7.74
C HIS A 157 23.30 27.22 9.18
N LYS A 158 22.87 26.23 9.98
CA LYS A 158 23.38 26.03 11.34
C LYS A 158 24.81 25.49 11.39
N PHE A 159 25.23 24.66 10.44
CA PHE A 159 26.62 24.18 10.35
C PHE A 159 27.61 25.29 10.08
N CYS A 160 27.27 26.22 9.18
CA CYS A 160 28.09 27.40 8.91
C CYS A 160 28.31 28.25 10.18
N GLN A 161 27.37 28.22 11.13
CA GLN A 161 27.45 28.97 12.38
C GLN A 161 28.17 28.21 13.50
N ASN A 162 28.04 26.87 13.57
CA ASN A 162 28.62 26.08 14.65
C ASN A 162 29.02 24.65 14.20
N PRO A 163 30.23 24.47 13.64
CA PRO A 163 30.66 23.20 13.06
C PRO A 163 30.94 22.10 14.09
N LYS A 164 31.14 22.44 15.38
CA LYS A 164 31.46 21.47 16.44
C LYS A 164 30.32 20.48 16.75
N HIS A 165 29.07 20.88 16.49
CA HIS A 165 27.88 20.08 16.77
C HIS A 165 27.24 19.48 15.52
N THR A 166 27.99 19.40 14.41
CA THR A 166 27.47 18.94 13.11
C THR A 166 26.76 17.59 13.21
N LYS A 167 27.40 16.61 13.87
CA LYS A 167 26.83 15.27 14.07
C LYS A 167 25.50 15.30 14.84
N PHE A 168 25.41 16.11 15.89
CA PHE A 168 24.19 16.24 16.69
C PHE A 168 23.01 16.76 15.85
N TYR A 169 23.22 17.85 15.09
CA TYR A 169 22.13 18.40 14.26
C TYR A 169 21.73 17.46 13.11
N LEU A 170 22.67 16.70 12.54
CA LEU A 170 22.34 15.68 11.52
C LEU A 170 21.42 14.59 12.10
N GLU A 171 21.72 14.10 13.31
CA GLU A 171 20.88 13.10 13.97
C GLU A 171 19.49 13.65 14.30
N ILE A 172 19.40 14.90 14.77
CA ILE A 172 18.11 15.56 14.99
C ILE A 172 17.33 15.72 13.68
N GLY A 173 17.99 16.13 12.59
CA GLY A 173 17.35 16.25 11.28
C GLY A 173 16.78 14.93 10.78
N ARG A 174 17.55 13.83 10.91
CA ARG A 174 17.10 12.48 10.59
C ARG A 174 15.90 12.06 11.44
N LEU A 175 15.94 12.35 12.74
CA LEU A 175 14.86 12.04 13.66
C LEU A 175 13.57 12.81 13.31
N ILE A 176 13.67 14.10 12.98
CA ILE A 176 12.53 14.91 12.56
C ILE A 176 11.92 14.36 11.26
N ILE A 177 12.74 14.06 10.26
CA ILE A 177 12.26 13.47 8.99
C ILE A 177 11.57 12.13 9.25
N ALA A 178 12.18 11.25 10.04
CA ALA A 178 11.62 9.96 10.40
C ALA A 178 10.26 10.13 11.10
N PHE A 179 10.17 11.06 12.06
CA PHE A 179 8.94 11.37 12.78
C PHE A 179 7.84 11.89 11.87
N ILE A 180 8.15 12.82 10.95
CA ILE A 180 7.18 13.36 10.00
C ILE A 180 6.64 12.24 9.07
N ASN A 181 7.51 11.35 8.59
CA ASN A 181 7.12 10.28 7.67
C ASN A 181 6.20 9.21 8.29
N ILE A 182 6.22 9.07 9.62
CA ILE A 182 5.34 8.14 10.36
C ILE A 182 4.17 8.84 11.03
N TRP A 183 4.15 10.18 11.04
CA TRP A 183 3.10 10.95 11.67
C TRP A 183 1.76 10.76 10.95
N LYS A 184 0.74 10.31 11.67
CA LYS A 184 -0.63 10.21 11.16
C LYS A 184 -1.33 11.56 11.27
N LEU A 185 -1.79 12.08 10.14
CA LEU A 185 -2.65 13.25 10.12
C LEU A 185 -3.98 12.96 10.84
N GLU A 186 -4.47 13.95 11.57
CA GLU A 186 -5.79 13.87 12.21
C GLU A 186 -6.88 13.81 11.14
N TYR A 187 -8.03 13.21 11.46
CA TYR A 187 -9.16 13.21 10.53
C TYR A 187 -9.54 14.66 10.18
N PRO A 188 -9.94 14.96 8.93
CA PRO A 188 -10.33 16.31 8.53
C PRO A 188 -11.37 16.95 9.46
N LYS A 189 -12.35 16.17 9.93
CA LYS A 189 -13.37 16.60 10.89
C LYS A 189 -12.84 17.01 12.28
N ASN A 190 -11.68 16.49 12.67
CA ASN A 190 -11.04 16.74 13.97
C ASN A 190 -9.96 17.83 13.89
N SER A 191 -9.58 18.25 12.68
CA SER A 191 -8.52 19.24 12.48
C SER A 191 -8.90 20.56 13.14
N LYS A 192 -8.13 20.93 14.18
CA LYS A 192 -8.28 22.23 14.85
C LYS A 192 -7.70 23.30 13.95
N LYS A 193 -8.57 23.88 13.10
CA LYS A 193 -8.28 24.97 12.17
C LYS A 193 -7.58 26.12 12.91
N ARG A 194 -6.25 26.21 12.79
CA ARG A 194 -5.53 27.44 13.15
C ARG A 194 -5.05 28.23 11.93
N TYR A 195 -4.74 27.58 10.80
CA TYR A 195 -4.10 28.26 9.66
C TYR A 195 -4.46 27.75 8.24
N GLU A 196 -5.29 26.71 8.09
CA GLU A 196 -5.65 26.15 6.77
C GLU A 196 -7.16 26.14 6.52
N ASN A 197 -7.55 26.38 5.26
CA ASN A 197 -8.92 26.17 4.82
C ASN A 197 -9.24 24.65 4.80
N GLU A 198 -10.50 24.30 5.03
CA GLU A 198 -10.91 22.90 5.19
C GLU A 198 -10.64 22.04 3.95
N THR A 199 -10.81 22.64 2.77
CA THR A 199 -10.57 21.98 1.48
C THR A 199 -9.09 21.62 1.30
N GLY A 200 -8.18 22.53 1.65
CA GLY A 200 -6.73 22.31 1.56
C GLY A 200 -6.28 21.17 2.46
N TYR A 201 -6.72 21.16 3.72
CA TYR A 201 -6.38 20.08 4.64
C TYR A 201 -6.92 18.73 4.17
N LYS A 202 -8.16 18.68 3.63
CA LYS A 202 -8.73 17.46 3.04
C LYS A 202 -7.86 16.94 1.90
N LEU A 203 -7.39 17.81 1.00
CA LEU A 203 -6.50 17.41 -0.10
C LEU A 203 -5.16 16.86 0.41
N ILE A 204 -4.54 17.51 1.41
CA ILE A 204 -3.30 17.03 2.04
C ILE A 204 -3.54 15.66 2.71
N TYR A 205 -4.64 15.52 3.43
CA TYR A 205 -5.04 14.26 4.07
C TYR A 205 -5.20 13.14 3.04
N MET A 206 -5.97 13.38 1.97
CA MET A 206 -6.19 12.42 0.87
C MET A 206 -4.87 11.97 0.23
N ARG A 207 -3.98 12.92 -0.07
CA ARG A 207 -2.65 12.62 -0.60
C ARG A 207 -1.87 11.76 0.37
N SER A 208 -1.82 12.12 1.66
CA SER A 208 -1.08 11.34 2.65
C SER A 208 -1.53 9.88 2.70
N VAL A 209 -2.84 9.61 2.64
CA VAL A 209 -3.40 8.25 2.65
C VAL A 209 -3.01 7.47 1.39
N ASN A 210 -3.07 8.09 0.21
CA ASN A 210 -2.73 7.45 -1.06
C ASN A 210 -1.25 7.00 -1.15
N PHE A 211 -0.33 7.70 -0.49
CA PHE A 211 1.09 7.36 -0.48
C PHE A 211 1.52 6.44 0.67
N VAL A 212 0.63 6.15 1.63
CA VAL A 212 0.92 5.20 2.70
C VAL A 212 0.84 3.73 2.22
N ILE A 213 0.18 3.48 1.09
CA ILE A 213 -0.14 2.13 0.60
C ILE A 213 0.73 1.67 -0.59
N ASN A 214 1.54 2.56 -1.18
CA ASN A 214 2.56 2.21 -2.17
C ASN A 214 3.94 2.09 -1.51
#